data_AF-A0A351UGY2-F1
#
_entry.id   AF-A0A351UGY2-F1
#
_cell.length_a   1.000
_cell.length_b   1.000
_cell.length_c   1.000
_cell.angle_alpha   90.00
_cell.angle_beta   90.00
_cell.angle_gamma   90.00
#
_symmetry.space_group_name_H-M   'P 1'
#
loop_
_entity.id
_entity.type
_entity.pdbx_description
1 polymer ?
#
loop_
_entity_poly.entity_id
_entity_poly.type
_entity_poly.pdbx_seq_one_letter_code
_entity_poly.pdbx_strand_id
1 'polypeptide(L)'
;MDILLFPPVVFIISLLFALGLSELLSPLSATPARVAGSAKHKAYGCGEEVTSEKADPDYNGFFPFAIFFTLLHVAGLMLATWSFNPMSEGIGLVFAYLASVAVILAILFVD
;
A
#
# COMPACT_ATOMS: atom_id res chain seq x y z
N MET A 1 -18.99 8.62 -23.83
CA MET A 1 -18.25 7.36 -23.64
C MET A 1 -17.13 7.48 -22.61
N ASP A 2 -16.99 8.65 -21.98
CA ASP A 2 -15.87 8.98 -21.10
C ASP A 2 -16.07 8.51 -19.65
N ILE A 3 -17.31 8.19 -19.27
CA ILE A 3 -17.64 7.71 -17.92
C ILE A 3 -16.95 6.38 -17.60
N LEU A 4 -16.74 5.51 -18.59
CA LEU A 4 -16.01 4.25 -18.42
C LEU A 4 -14.50 4.47 -18.22
N LEU A 5 -13.95 5.58 -18.69
CA LEU A 5 -12.55 5.96 -18.51
C LEU A 5 -12.34 6.83 -17.27
N PHE A 6 -13.40 7.21 -16.56
CA PHE A 6 -13.30 7.95 -15.30
C PHE A 6 -12.64 7.04 -14.23
N PRO A 7 -11.51 7.44 -13.62
CA PRO A 7 -10.70 6.53 -12.80
C PRO A 7 -11.46 5.83 -11.66
N PRO A 8 -12.34 6.51 -10.90
CA PRO A 8 -13.15 5.83 -9.89
C PRO A 8 -14.10 4.78 -10.48
N VAL A 9 -14.69 5.05 -11.64
CA VAL A 9 -15.63 4.13 -12.30
C VAL A 9 -14.90 2.91 -12.84
N VAL A 10 -13.77 3.11 -13.54
CA VAL A 10 -12.98 1.98 -14.06
C VAL A 10 -12.42 1.11 -12.93
N PHE A 11 -12.04 1.72 -11.81
CA PHE A 11 -11.60 1.01 -10.61
C PHE A 11 -12.72 0.14 -10.03
N ILE A 12 -13.92 0.70 -9.84
CA ILE A 12 -15.07 -0.05 -9.31
C ILE A 12 -15.44 -1.21 -10.24
N ILE A 13 -15.52 -0.96 -11.55
CA ILE A 13 -15.84 -2.02 -12.53
C ILE A 13 -14.80 -3.13 -12.49
N SER A 14 -13.51 -2.77 -12.48
CA SER A 14 -12.41 -3.75 -12.44
C SER A 14 -12.40 -4.55 -11.14
N LEU A 15 -12.67 -3.89 -10.00
CA LEU A 15 -12.77 -4.54 -8.70
C LEU A 15 -13.94 -5.53 -8.66
N LEU A 16 -15.12 -5.12 -9.11
CA LEU A 16 -16.29 -6.00 -9.18
C LEU A 16 -16.06 -7.17 -10.14
N PHE A 17 -15.40 -6.93 -11.27
CA PHE A 17 -15.01 -7.99 -12.20
C PHE A 17 -14.04 -8.99 -11.55
N ALA A 18 -13.01 -8.50 -10.85
CA ALA A 18 -12.04 -9.35 -10.16
C ALA A 18 -12.68 -10.19 -9.05
N LEU A 19 -13.57 -9.57 -8.24
CA LEU A 19 -14.34 -10.28 -7.21
C LEU A 19 -15.28 -11.32 -7.81
N GLY A 20 -16.01 -10.94 -8.87
CA GLY A 20 -16.90 -11.86 -9.58
C GLY A 20 -16.15 -13.05 -10.18
N LEU A 21 -14.98 -12.80 -10.78
CA LEU A 21 -14.13 -13.86 -11.31
C LEU A 21 -13.58 -14.75 -10.18
N SER A 22 -13.16 -14.17 -9.06
CA SER A 22 -12.67 -14.91 -7.89
C SER A 22 -13.74 -15.85 -7.35
N GLU A 23 -14.98 -15.37 -7.16
CA GLU A 23 -16.09 -16.19 -6.69
C GLU A 23 -16.49 -17.25 -7.72
N LEU A 24 -16.49 -16.91 -9.01
CA LEU A 24 -16.82 -17.85 -10.09
C LEU A 24 -15.80 -18.99 -10.22
N LEU A 25 -14.51 -18.69 -10.00
CA LEU A 25 -13.42 -19.68 -10.09
C LEU A 25 -13.15 -20.39 -8.75
N SER A 26 -13.62 -19.86 -7.63
CA SER A 26 -13.43 -20.46 -6.29
C SER A 26 -13.83 -21.94 -6.22
N PRO A 27 -14.95 -22.41 -6.81
CA PRO A 27 -15.32 -23.83 -6.80
C PRO A 27 -14.38 -24.74 -7.59
N LEU A 28 -13.61 -24.19 -8.54
CA LEU A 28 -12.59 -24.96 -9.28
C LEU A 28 -11.36 -25.24 -8.41
N SER A 29 -11.20 -24.53 -7.30
CA SER A 29 -10.14 -24.82 -6.34
C SER A 29 -10.41 -26.14 -5.62
N ALA A 30 -9.38 -26.98 -5.54
CA ALA A 30 -9.43 -28.19 -4.72
C ALA A 30 -9.60 -27.75 -3.26
N THR A 31 -10.83 -27.83 -2.76
CA THR A 31 -11.14 -27.47 -1.38
C THR A 31 -11.10 -28.76 -0.55
N PRO A 32 -9.98 -29.10 0.12
CA PRO A 32 -9.94 -30.27 0.97
C PRO A 32 -10.94 -30.10 2.12
N ALA A 33 -11.63 -31.18 2.47
CA ALA A 33 -12.57 -31.19 3.58
C ALA A 33 -11.92 -30.64 4.85
N ARG A 34 -12.62 -29.75 5.57
CA ARG A 34 -12.13 -29.22 6.84
C ARG A 34 -12.18 -30.33 7.88
N VAL A 35 -11.02 -30.84 8.27
CA VAL A 35 -10.90 -31.86 9.30
C VAL A 35 -10.98 -31.18 10.67
N ALA A 36 -12.00 -31.52 11.46
CA ALA A 36 -12.15 -31.01 12.83
C ALA A 36 -10.92 -31.40 13.67
N GLY A 37 -10.37 -30.45 14.43
CA GLY A 37 -9.14 -30.65 15.20
C GLY A 37 -7.84 -30.53 14.40
N SER A 38 -7.89 -30.24 13.08
CA SER A 38 -6.67 -29.99 12.30
C SER A 38 -5.97 -28.70 12.73
N ALA A 39 -4.65 -28.78 12.92
CA ALA A 39 -3.79 -27.63 13.16
C ALA A 39 -3.57 -26.73 11.91
N LYS A 40 -4.14 -27.07 10.75
CA LYS A 40 -3.99 -26.32 9.49
C LYS A 40 -4.34 -24.83 9.62
N HIS A 41 -5.26 -24.50 10.52
CA HIS A 41 -5.72 -23.12 10.75
C HIS A 41 -5.17 -22.49 12.03
N LYS A 42 -4.24 -23.17 12.73
CA LYS A 42 -3.50 -22.58 13.85
C LYS A 42 -2.35 -21.73 13.32
N ALA A 43 -1.94 -20.72 14.07
CA ALA A 43 -0.75 -19.93 13.75
C ALA A 43 0.48 -20.85 13.72
N TYR A 44 1.37 -20.65 12.74
CA TYR A 44 2.60 -21.42 12.66
C TYR A 44 3.58 -20.94 13.73
N GLY A 45 3.89 -21.81 14.70
CA GLY A 45 4.82 -21.55 15.79
C GLY A 45 6.04 -22.46 15.78
N CYS A 46 6.52 -22.91 14.63
CA CYS A 46 7.61 -23.90 14.55
C CYS A 46 7.33 -25.21 15.33
N GLY A 47 6.05 -25.56 15.51
CA GLY A 47 5.62 -26.72 16.30
C GLY A 47 5.24 -26.41 17.76
N GLU A 48 5.43 -25.17 18.21
CA GLU A 48 5.00 -24.69 19.52
C GLU A 48 3.58 -24.10 19.47
N GLU A 49 2.87 -24.18 20.59
CA GLU A 49 1.59 -23.48 20.76
C GLU A 49 1.88 -21.99 21.01
N VAL A 50 1.68 -21.17 19.98
CA VAL A 50 1.83 -19.72 20.09
C VAL A 50 0.61 -19.14 20.80
N THR A 51 0.84 -18.35 21.84
CA THR A 51 -0.22 -17.57 22.49
C THR A 51 -0.85 -16.62 21.47
N SER A 52 -2.18 -16.48 21.49
CA SER A 52 -2.89 -15.57 20.58
C SER A 52 -2.64 -14.07 20.86
N GLU A 53 -1.70 -13.74 21.74
CA GLU A 53 -1.30 -12.36 21.97
C GLU A 53 -0.63 -11.78 20.73
N LYS A 54 -1.00 -10.55 20.40
CA LYS A 54 -0.35 -9.82 19.32
C LYS A 54 1.09 -9.57 19.73
N ALA A 55 2.04 -10.04 18.93
CA ALA A 55 3.42 -9.61 19.05
C ALA A 55 3.49 -8.10 18.79
N ASP A 56 4.25 -7.38 19.62
CA ASP A 56 4.61 -5.97 19.43
C ASP A 56 6.09 -5.88 19.04
N PRO A 57 6.42 -6.16 17.76
CA PRO A 57 7.79 -6.09 17.30
C PRO A 57 8.28 -4.64 17.25
N ASP A 58 9.54 -4.43 17.62
CA ASP A 58 10.18 -3.12 17.57
C ASP A 58 10.39 -2.65 16.13
N TYR A 59 9.62 -1.64 15.71
CA TYR A 59 9.74 -1.00 14.41
C TYR A 59 10.47 0.34 14.45
N ASN A 60 11.10 0.72 15.56
CA ASN A 60 11.77 2.02 15.67
C ASN A 60 12.84 2.23 14.58
N GLY A 61 13.58 1.18 14.20
CA GLY A 61 14.53 1.24 13.09
C GLY A 61 13.90 1.27 11.69
N PHE A 62 12.69 0.72 11.52
CA PHE A 62 12.01 0.68 10.22
C PHE A 62 11.18 1.93 9.95
N PHE A 63 10.63 2.55 10.99
CA PHE A 63 9.71 3.68 10.89
C PHE A 63 10.25 4.87 10.07
N PRO A 64 11.54 5.29 10.20
CA PRO A 64 12.12 6.33 9.35
C PRO A 64 12.03 6.03 7.85
N PHE A 65 12.20 4.77 7.45
CA PHE A 65 12.13 4.38 6.04
C PHE A 65 10.71 4.47 5.48
N ALA A 66 9.68 4.20 6.31
CA ALA A 66 8.29 4.38 5.91
C ALA A 66 7.96 5.87 5.64
N ILE A 67 8.44 6.78 6.49
CA ILE A 67 8.28 8.22 6.29
C ILE A 67 9.06 8.69 5.07
N PHE A 68 10.30 8.24 4.90
CA PHE A 68 11.11 8.53 3.71
C PHE A 68 10.39 8.16 2.41
N PHE A 69 9.84 6.93 2.34
CA PHE A 69 9.13 6.46 1.15
C PHE A 69 7.89 7.30 0.86
N THR A 70 7.08 7.60 1.87
CA THR A 70 5.83 8.37 1.68
C THR A 70 6.10 9.79 1.20
N LEU A 71 7.11 10.47 1.74
CA LEU A 71 7.51 11.81 1.31
C LEU A 71 8.04 11.82 -0.12
N LEU A 72 8.93 10.89 -0.46
CA LEU A 72 9.46 10.80 -1.83
C LEU A 72 8.39 10.40 -2.84
N HIS A 73 7.43 9.56 -2.45
CA HIS A 73 6.32 9.16 -3.33
C HIS A 73 5.48 10.37 -3.74
N VAL A 74 5.09 11.21 -2.77
CA VAL A 74 4.33 12.44 -3.05
C VAL A 74 5.18 13.47 -3.80
N ALA A 75 6.48 13.59 -3.48
CA ALA A 75 7.40 14.48 -4.21
C ALA A 75 7.49 14.07 -5.70
N GLY A 76 7.62 12.77 -5.96
CA GLY A 76 7.60 12.21 -7.31
C GLY A 76 6.29 12.50 -8.03
N LEU A 77 5.15 12.35 -7.35
CA LEU A 77 3.84 12.68 -7.92
C LEU A 77 3.75 14.17 -8.29
N MET A 78 4.16 15.08 -7.42
CA MET A 78 4.14 16.52 -7.68
C MET A 78 5.03 16.90 -8.88
N LEU A 79 6.24 16.34 -8.93
CA LEU A 79 7.16 16.54 -10.06
C LEU A 79 6.58 16.00 -11.37
N ALA A 80 6.02 14.79 -11.35
CA ALA A 80 5.39 14.19 -12.52
C ALA A 80 4.21 15.05 -13.02
N THR A 81 3.31 15.47 -12.13
CA THR A 81 2.17 16.33 -12.49
C THR A 81 2.61 17.66 -13.08
N TRP A 82 3.63 18.30 -12.49
CA TRP A 82 4.18 19.55 -13.04
C TRP A 82 4.86 19.33 -14.41
N SER A 83 5.56 18.20 -14.61
CA SER A 83 6.23 17.90 -15.88
C SER A 83 5.26 17.80 -17.06
N PHE A 84 4.02 17.37 -16.83
CA PHE A 84 2.98 17.31 -17.86
C PHE A 84 2.40 18.69 -18.21
N ASN A 85 2.52 19.69 -17.32
CA ASN A 85 2.12 21.07 -17.60
C ASN A 85 3.06 22.08 -16.90
N PRO A 86 4.26 22.30 -17.48
CA PRO A 86 5.29 23.13 -16.85
C PRO A 86 4.89 24.61 -16.72
N MET A 87 3.95 25.07 -17.55
CA MET A 87 3.42 26.44 -17.54
C MET A 87 2.35 26.67 -16.47
N SER A 88 1.95 25.64 -15.72
CA SER A 88 1.02 25.80 -14.60
C SER A 88 1.65 26.65 -13.48
N GLU A 89 0.83 27.51 -12.84
CA GLU A 89 1.27 28.39 -11.72
C GLU A 89 1.69 27.63 -10.44
N GLY A 90 1.75 26.29 -10.48
CA GLY A 90 2.05 25.43 -9.34
C GLY A 90 3.55 25.25 -9.03
N ILE A 91 4.46 25.81 -9.82
CA ILE A 91 5.91 25.58 -9.66
C ILE A 91 6.41 25.97 -8.27
N GLY A 92 5.89 27.07 -7.70
CA GLY A 92 6.24 27.50 -6.34
C GLY A 92 5.86 26.48 -5.27
N LEU A 93 4.70 25.84 -5.41
CA LEU A 93 4.24 24.79 -4.49
C LEU A 93 5.09 23.52 -4.61
N VAL A 94 5.49 23.14 -5.83
CA VAL A 94 6.37 22.00 -6.06
C VAL A 94 7.72 22.21 -5.38
N PHE A 95 8.36 23.36 -5.60
CA PHE A 95 9.63 23.68 -4.95
C PHE A 95 9.51 23.81 -3.43
N ALA A 96 8.44 24.44 -2.92
CA ALA A 96 8.19 24.53 -1.50
C ALA A 96 8.02 23.15 -0.85
N TYR A 97 7.32 22.23 -1.53
CA TYR A 97 7.17 20.86 -1.07
C TYR A 97 8.51 20.11 -1.08
N LEU A 98 9.30 20.21 -2.17
CA LEU A 98 10.62 19.58 -2.26
C LEU A 98 11.58 20.10 -1.18
N ALA A 99 11.57 21.40 -0.90
CA ALA A 99 12.35 21.98 0.18
C ALA A 99 11.91 21.44 1.54
N SER A 100 10.60 21.33 1.77
CA SER A 100 10.03 20.76 3.00
C SER A 100 10.46 19.29 3.17
N VAL A 101 10.37 18.49 2.10
CA VAL A 101 10.83 17.09 2.10
C VAL A 101 12.31 17.02 2.43
N ALA A 102 13.16 17.83 1.81
CA ALA A 102 14.60 17.85 2.09
C ALA A 102 14.90 18.16 3.58
N VAL A 103 14.19 19.13 4.17
CA VAL A 103 14.33 19.47 5.60
C VAL A 103 13.86 18.32 6.49
N ILE A 104 12.70 17.72 6.20
CA ILE A 104 12.17 16.61 6.98
C ILE A 104 13.13 15.41 6.92
N LEU A 105 13.63 15.07 5.73
CA LEU A 105 14.59 13.98 5.58
C LEU A 105 15.92 14.27 6.29
N ALA A 106 16.39 15.52 6.25
CA ALA A 106 17.58 15.92 7.01
C ALA A 106 17.35 15.72 8.51
N ILE A 107 16.21 16.12 9.06
CA ILE A 107 15.88 15.91 10.49
C ILE A 107 15.72 14.42 10.82
N LEU A 108 15.13 13.65 9.91
CA LEU A 108 14.83 12.24 10.15
C LEU A 108 16.08 11.35 10.21
N PHE A 109 17.15 11.76 9.53
CA PHE A 109 18.42 11.01 9.46
C PHE A 109 19.62 11.76 10.06
N VAL A 110 19.40 12.89 10.72
CA VAL A 110 20.44 13.51 11.54
C VAL A 110 20.37 12.82 12.91
N ASP A 111 21.44 12.10 13.25
CA ASP A 111 21.58 11.42 14.55
C ASP A 111 21.60 12.43 15.71
#